data_AF-A0A3D8WWL3-F1
#
_entry.id   AF-A0A3D8WWL3-F1
#
_cell.length_a   1.000
_cell.length_b   1.000
_cell.length_c   1.000
_cell.angle_alpha   90.00
_cell.angle_beta   90.00
_cell.angle_gamma   90.00
#
_symmetry.space_group_name_H-M   'P 1'
#
loop_
_entity.id
_entity.type
_entity.pdbx_description
1 polymer ?
#
loop_
_entity_poly.entity_id
_entity_poly.type
_entity_poly.pdbx_seq_one_letter_code
_entity_poly.pdbx_strand_id
1 'polypeptide(L)'
;MIRERSLLIKGLIFLLAVFILNIPFPNSTPLSHSVFSFLGLPIYGDEETMTGIQYASNAWGIILLLGLFALYKSLNRHRLKLTILAAFIVISGPGHMVEAMQKTVLPGMYAVSYDAENSICAFETNKKETVLTGTCDLSFENHSSKPITFEVALDERSYFKEDTPFLLMMNKPRLHTVTLEPKTHQTVEITSSVKVADFPAKISMSEINGFHVNIYQNGKKRYL
;
A
#
# COMPACT_ATOMS: atom_id res chain seq x y z
N MET A 1 11.63 35.26 -17.18
CA MET A 1 11.34 34.15 -16.24
C MET A 1 11.65 32.81 -16.87
N ILE A 2 11.12 32.54 -18.06
CA ILE A 2 11.39 31.35 -18.88
C ILE A 2 12.48 31.71 -19.91
N ARG A 3 13.50 30.86 -20.04
CA ARG A 3 14.58 30.93 -21.03
C ARG A 3 14.26 30.11 -22.27
N GLU A 4 13.80 28.88 -22.07
CA GLU A 4 13.54 27.94 -23.17
C GLU A 4 12.21 27.22 -22.98
N ARG A 5 11.21 27.60 -23.79
CA ARG A 5 9.84 27.10 -23.66
C ARG A 5 9.72 25.60 -23.94
N SER A 6 10.47 25.09 -24.92
CA SER A 6 10.46 23.67 -25.29
C SER A 6 10.93 22.78 -24.13
N LEU A 7 12.07 23.12 -23.51
CA LEU A 7 12.57 22.39 -22.34
C LEU A 7 11.63 22.48 -21.14
N LEU A 8 11.00 23.65 -20.92
CA LEU A 8 10.03 23.79 -19.83
C LEU A 8 8.87 22.81 -19.99
N ILE A 9 8.29 22.74 -21.20
CA ILE A 9 7.16 21.84 -21.48
C ILE A 9 7.57 20.38 -21.30
N LYS A 10 8.71 19.96 -21.86
CA LYS A 10 9.23 18.59 -21.69
C LYS A 10 9.47 18.24 -20.22
N GLY A 11 10.07 19.15 -19.46
CA GLY A 11 10.29 18.99 -18.03
C GLY A 11 8.98 18.81 -17.28
N LEU A 12 7.99 19.67 -17.52
CA LEU A 12 6.67 19.56 -16.90
C LEU A 12 5.95 18.25 -17.25
N ILE A 13 6.06 17.78 -18.49
CA ILE A 13 5.48 16.49 -18.92
C ILE A 13 6.13 15.34 -18.14
N PHE A 14 7.46 15.29 -18.04
CA PHE A 14 8.15 14.25 -17.28
C PHE A 14 7.79 14.29 -15.79
N LEU A 15 7.75 15.49 -15.19
CA LEU A 15 7.37 15.64 -13.79
C LEU A 15 5.93 15.22 -13.53
N LEU A 16 5.00 15.56 -14.43
CA LEU A 16 3.61 15.13 -14.33
C LEU A 16 3.46 13.61 -14.50
N ALA A 17 4.19 13.02 -15.45
CA ALA A 17 4.20 11.57 -15.62
C ALA A 17 4.71 10.86 -14.35
N VAL A 18 5.82 11.33 -13.77
CA VAL A 18 6.34 10.79 -12.50
C VAL A 18 5.33 10.98 -11.37
N PHE A 19 4.70 12.15 -11.26
CA PHE A 19 3.68 12.42 -10.24
C PHE A 19 2.53 11.40 -10.34
N ILE A 20 1.97 11.20 -11.54
CA ILE A 20 0.84 10.29 -11.77
C ILE A 20 1.25 8.84 -11.49
N LEU A 21 2.42 8.41 -11.96
CA LEU A 21 2.87 7.03 -11.80
C LEU A 21 3.25 6.66 -10.36
N ASN A 22 3.56 7.67 -9.53
CA ASN A 22 3.84 7.48 -8.11
C ASN A 22 2.59 7.61 -7.23
N ILE A 23 1.39 7.74 -7.80
CA ILE A 23 0.15 7.70 -7.01
C ILE A 23 -0.02 6.30 -6.40
N PRO A 24 0.00 6.16 -5.06
CA PRO A 24 -0.17 4.88 -4.36
C PRO A 24 -1.66 4.58 -4.16
N PHE A 25 -2.43 4.57 -5.25
CA PHE A 25 -3.88 4.37 -5.20
C PHE A 25 -4.39 3.75 -6.51
N PRO A 26 -5.38 2.82 -6.48
CA PRO A 26 -6.18 2.39 -5.32
C PRO A 26 -5.46 1.45 -4.34
N ASN A 27 -4.40 0.78 -4.77
CA ASN A 27 -3.64 -0.14 -3.91
C ASN A 27 -2.46 0.58 -3.27
N SER A 28 -1.91 0.05 -2.17
CA SER A 28 -0.72 0.60 -1.52
C SER A 28 0.55 0.56 -2.39
N THR A 29 0.53 -0.16 -3.52
CA THR A 29 1.59 -0.11 -4.54
C THR A 29 1.35 1.01 -5.57
N PRO A 30 2.38 1.77 -5.98
CA PRO A 30 2.21 2.81 -7.00
C PRO A 30 1.82 2.29 -8.38
N LEU A 31 1.17 3.14 -9.19
CA LEU A 31 0.76 2.82 -10.56
C LEU A 31 1.92 2.37 -11.47
N SER A 32 3.14 2.83 -11.19
CA SER A 32 4.36 2.39 -11.86
C SER A 32 4.53 0.86 -11.89
N HIS A 33 4.14 0.17 -10.82
CA HIS A 33 4.25 -1.29 -10.72
C HIS A 33 3.30 -1.98 -11.70
N SER A 34 2.08 -1.44 -11.84
CA SER A 34 1.09 -1.95 -12.79
C SER A 34 1.54 -1.77 -14.23
N VAL A 35 2.19 -0.65 -14.55
CA VAL A 35 2.76 -0.41 -15.90
C VAL A 35 3.87 -1.40 -16.20
N PHE A 36 4.77 -1.66 -15.25
CA PHE A 36 5.85 -2.64 -15.42
C PHE A 36 5.30 -4.05 -15.64
N SER A 37 4.36 -4.48 -14.80
CA SER A 37 3.69 -5.78 -14.92
C SER A 37 2.97 -5.93 -16.28
N PHE A 38 2.25 -4.90 -16.72
CA PHE A 38 1.57 -4.90 -18.03
C PHE A 38 2.55 -5.06 -19.21
N LEU A 39 3.75 -4.50 -19.09
CA LEU A 39 4.81 -4.60 -20.11
C LEU A 39 5.63 -5.89 -19.99
N GLY A 40 5.34 -6.76 -19.01
CA GLY A 40 6.13 -7.97 -18.74
C GLY A 40 7.53 -7.67 -18.20
N LEU A 41 7.72 -6.50 -17.58
CA LEU A 41 8.99 -6.09 -16.98
C LEU A 41 9.01 -6.44 -15.48
N PRO A 42 10.16 -6.89 -14.95
CA PRO A 42 10.30 -7.11 -13.52
C PRO A 42 10.21 -5.79 -12.76
N ILE A 43 9.42 -5.77 -11.70
CA ILE A 43 9.30 -4.70 -10.71
C ILE A 43 10.45 -4.81 -9.70
N TYR A 44 10.77 -6.02 -9.26
CA TYR A 44 11.78 -6.33 -8.26
C TYR A 44 12.85 -7.26 -8.81
N GLY A 45 14.01 -7.32 -8.13
CA GLY A 45 15.07 -8.28 -8.44
C GLY A 45 14.65 -9.73 -8.18
N ASP A 46 13.89 -9.92 -7.11
CA ASP A 46 13.20 -11.15 -6.78
C ASP A 46 11.70 -10.85 -6.62
N GLU A 47 10.91 -11.30 -7.57
CA GLU A 47 9.46 -11.08 -7.59
C GLU A 47 8.70 -11.91 -6.54
N GLU A 48 9.21 -13.09 -6.15
CA GLU A 48 8.54 -13.92 -5.16
C GLU A 48 8.60 -13.29 -3.77
N THR A 49 9.74 -12.67 -3.45
CA THR A 49 9.96 -12.04 -2.15
C THR A 49 9.75 -10.52 -2.18
N MET A 50 9.53 -9.92 -3.37
CA MET A 50 9.50 -8.48 -3.58
C MET A 50 10.76 -7.78 -3.03
N THR A 51 11.91 -8.45 -3.11
CA THR A 51 13.20 -7.93 -2.60
C THR A 51 14.19 -7.62 -3.73
N GLY A 52 15.30 -6.99 -3.38
CA GLY A 52 16.34 -6.61 -4.33
C GLY A 52 16.08 -5.27 -5.02
N ILE A 53 16.61 -5.14 -6.24
CA ILE A 53 16.57 -3.87 -6.98
C ILE A 53 15.13 -3.59 -7.43
N GLN A 54 14.58 -2.44 -7.02
CA GLN A 54 13.25 -1.99 -7.45
C GLN A 54 13.34 -1.31 -8.83
N TYR A 55 13.30 -2.09 -9.91
CA TYR A 55 13.45 -1.59 -11.28
C TYR A 55 12.42 -0.51 -11.63
N ALA A 56 11.15 -0.70 -11.22
CA ALA A 56 10.09 0.26 -11.47
C ALA A 56 10.42 1.63 -10.84
N SER A 57 10.68 1.65 -9.53
CA SER A 57 11.05 2.86 -8.79
C SER A 57 12.29 3.55 -9.36
N ASN A 58 13.32 2.79 -9.71
CA ASN A 58 14.56 3.34 -10.28
C ASN A 58 14.36 3.97 -11.66
N ALA A 59 13.59 3.34 -12.54
CA ALA A 59 13.30 3.87 -13.87
C ALA A 59 12.60 5.24 -13.79
N TRP A 60 11.62 5.38 -12.89
CA TRP A 60 10.94 6.65 -12.68
C TRP A 60 11.82 7.69 -11.96
N GLY A 61 12.73 7.25 -11.10
CA GLY A 61 13.78 8.11 -10.52
C GLY A 61 14.65 8.77 -11.60
N ILE A 62 15.02 8.04 -12.66
CA ILE A 62 15.77 8.61 -13.79
C ILE A 62 14.93 9.68 -14.53
N ILE A 63 13.65 9.40 -14.79
CA ILE A 63 12.76 10.34 -15.47
C ILE A 63 12.53 11.60 -14.63
N LEU A 64 12.44 11.45 -13.30
CA LEU A 64 12.38 12.58 -12.36
C LEU A 64 13.62 13.48 -12.51
N LEU A 65 14.82 12.89 -12.49
CA LEU A 65 16.08 13.65 -12.65
C LEU A 65 16.15 14.37 -14.00
N LEU A 66 15.73 13.71 -15.08
CA LEU A 66 15.64 14.34 -16.42
C LEU A 66 14.63 15.50 -16.44
N GLY A 67 13.47 15.33 -15.82
CA GLY A 67 12.43 16.36 -15.70
C GLY A 67 12.91 17.58 -14.91
N LEU A 68 13.56 17.36 -13.77
CA LEU A 68 14.14 18.42 -12.94
C LEU A 68 15.28 19.14 -13.65
N PHE A 69 16.14 18.42 -14.36
CA PHE A 69 17.22 19.01 -15.17
C PHE A 69 16.66 19.90 -16.29
N ALA A 70 15.67 19.41 -17.03
CA ALA A 70 14.99 20.18 -18.06
C ALA A 70 14.34 21.45 -17.49
N LEU A 71 13.65 21.33 -16.35
CA LEU A 71 13.06 22.46 -15.64
C LEU A 71 14.13 23.49 -15.23
N TYR A 72 15.23 23.06 -14.62
CA TYR A 72 16.32 23.93 -14.18
C TYR A 72 16.94 24.73 -15.34
N LYS A 73 17.18 24.07 -16.48
CA LYS A 73 17.77 24.69 -17.68
C LYS A 73 16.80 25.64 -18.38
N SER A 74 15.50 25.36 -18.30
CA SER A 74 14.46 26.15 -18.95
C SER A 74 14.20 27.52 -18.30
N LEU A 75 14.69 27.75 -17.08
CA LEU A 75 14.40 28.96 -16.28
C LEU A 75 15.60 29.92 -16.24
N ASN A 76 15.33 31.23 -16.33
CA ASN A 76 16.38 32.26 -16.33
C ASN A 76 16.67 32.81 -14.91
N ARG A 77 15.64 32.91 -14.05
CA ARG A 77 15.73 33.43 -12.68
C ARG A 77 15.03 32.47 -11.73
N HIS A 78 15.48 32.40 -10.48
CA HIS A 78 14.94 31.50 -9.43
C HIS A 78 14.94 30.00 -9.81
N ARG A 79 15.74 29.59 -10.81
CA ARG A 79 15.79 28.21 -11.31
C ARG A 79 15.96 27.16 -10.22
N LEU A 80 16.87 27.41 -9.26
CA LEU A 80 17.11 26.48 -8.15
C LEU A 80 15.88 26.38 -7.23
N LYS A 81 15.32 27.52 -6.79
CA LYS A 81 14.15 27.55 -5.90
C LYS A 81 12.94 26.83 -6.51
N LEU A 82 12.66 27.10 -7.79
CA LEU A 82 11.54 26.46 -8.49
C LEU A 82 11.78 24.97 -8.74
N THR A 83 13.02 24.56 -9.02
CA THR A 83 13.35 23.13 -9.20
C THR A 83 13.22 22.36 -7.89
N ILE A 84 13.68 22.93 -6.77
CA ILE A 84 13.52 22.33 -5.43
C ILE A 84 12.04 22.22 -5.07
N LEU A 85 11.26 23.28 -5.31
CA LEU A 85 9.81 23.27 -5.08
C LEU A 85 9.12 22.18 -5.91
N ALA A 86 9.48 22.05 -7.19
CA ALA A 86 8.93 21.02 -8.07
C ALA A 86 9.30 19.61 -7.59
N ALA A 87 10.56 19.39 -7.16
CA ALA A 87 10.97 18.11 -6.58
C ALA A 87 10.15 17.76 -5.33
N PHE A 88 9.95 18.72 -4.42
CA PHE A 88 9.12 18.52 -3.24
C PHE A 88 7.69 18.12 -3.61
N ILE A 89 7.04 18.87 -4.51
CA ILE A 89 5.67 18.59 -4.97
C ILE A 89 5.57 17.20 -5.61
N VAL A 90 6.54 16.80 -6.44
CA VAL A 90 6.47 15.51 -7.14
C VAL A 90 6.70 14.33 -6.22
N ILE A 91 7.53 14.50 -5.19
CA ILE A 91 7.85 13.43 -4.24
C ILE A 91 6.75 13.26 -3.18
N SER A 92 6.28 14.35 -2.56
CA SER A 92 5.29 14.26 -1.46
C SER A 92 3.84 14.40 -1.91
N GLY A 93 3.60 15.06 -3.05
CA GLY A 93 2.27 15.41 -3.50
C GLY A 93 1.34 14.23 -3.81
N PRO A 94 1.80 13.10 -4.40
CA PRO A 94 0.92 11.97 -4.69
C PRO A 94 0.24 11.39 -3.44
N GLY A 95 0.98 11.21 -2.33
CA GLY A 95 0.43 10.72 -1.07
C GLY A 95 -0.62 11.67 -0.47
N HIS A 96 -0.29 12.96 -0.38
CA HIS A 96 -1.23 13.97 0.12
C HIS A 96 -2.47 14.12 -0.77
N MET A 97 -2.32 13.95 -2.08
CA MET A 97 -3.47 13.97 -2.99
C MET A 97 -4.39 12.78 -2.72
N VAL A 98 -3.84 11.57 -2.54
CA VAL A 98 -4.64 10.38 -2.19
C VAL A 98 -5.36 10.60 -0.87
N GLU A 99 -4.66 11.04 0.17
CA GLU A 99 -5.25 11.33 1.48
C GLU A 99 -6.42 12.33 1.36
N ALA A 100 -6.21 13.43 0.63
CA ALA A 100 -7.24 14.43 0.38
C ALA A 100 -8.43 13.83 -0.38
N MET A 101 -8.18 13.01 -1.41
CA MET A 101 -9.23 12.32 -2.16
C MET A 101 -10.01 11.33 -1.29
N GLN A 102 -9.35 10.57 -0.41
CA GLN A 102 -9.99 9.64 0.53
C GLN A 102 -10.91 10.37 1.49
N LYS A 103 -10.51 11.56 1.95
CA LYS A 103 -11.29 12.43 2.85
C LYS A 103 -12.47 13.15 2.19
N THR A 104 -12.47 13.32 0.88
CA THR A 104 -13.41 14.23 0.20
C THR A 104 -14.29 13.59 -0.86
N VAL A 105 -13.74 12.70 -1.70
CA VAL A 105 -14.40 12.23 -2.93
C VAL A 105 -14.59 10.72 -2.98
N LEU A 106 -13.62 9.96 -2.47
CA LEU A 106 -13.61 8.51 -2.67
C LEU A 106 -14.70 7.82 -1.82
N PRO A 107 -15.52 6.95 -2.41
CA PRO A 107 -16.61 6.29 -1.69
C PRO A 107 -16.24 4.88 -1.21
N GLY A 108 -16.98 4.38 -0.20
CA GLY A 108 -16.89 2.98 0.25
C GLY A 108 -15.45 2.60 0.64
N MET A 109 -15.03 1.38 0.31
CA MET A 109 -13.71 0.86 0.71
C MET A 109 -12.52 1.73 0.27
N TYR A 110 -12.70 2.61 -0.72
CA TYR A 110 -11.68 3.54 -1.19
C TYR A 110 -11.43 4.71 -0.21
N ALA A 111 -12.37 5.00 0.69
CA ALA A 111 -12.21 5.97 1.78
C ALA A 111 -11.53 5.38 3.02
N VAL A 112 -11.17 4.09 3.02
CA VAL A 112 -10.54 3.43 4.16
C VAL A 112 -9.02 3.55 4.06
N SER A 113 -8.34 3.89 5.15
CA SER A 113 -6.90 3.68 5.31
C SER A 113 -6.63 2.60 6.35
N TYR A 114 -5.48 1.96 6.24
CA TYR A 114 -5.03 0.89 7.12
C TYR A 114 -3.68 1.28 7.71
N ASP A 115 -3.54 1.05 9.00
CA ASP A 115 -2.32 1.30 9.75
C ASP A 115 -1.65 -0.04 10.05
N ALA A 116 -0.73 -0.44 9.17
CA ALA A 116 -0.01 -1.70 9.29
C ALA A 116 0.95 -1.73 10.49
N GLU A 117 1.43 -0.56 10.95
CA GLU A 117 2.36 -0.46 12.08
C GLU A 117 1.65 -0.71 13.41
N ASN A 118 0.40 -0.25 13.52
CA ASN A 118 -0.46 -0.46 14.69
C ASN A 118 -1.41 -1.65 14.53
N SER A 119 -1.12 -2.57 13.62
CA SER A 119 -1.88 -3.82 13.44
C SER A 119 -1.03 -5.02 13.81
N ILE A 120 -1.60 -5.92 14.62
CA ILE A 120 -0.89 -7.06 15.21
C ILE A 120 -1.76 -8.31 15.20
N CYS A 121 -1.15 -9.46 14.95
CA CYS A 121 -1.77 -10.77 15.12
C CYS A 121 -1.02 -11.55 16.20
N ALA A 122 -1.74 -12.06 17.20
CA ALA A 122 -1.25 -12.97 18.20
C ALA A 122 -1.77 -14.40 17.92
N PHE A 123 -0.94 -15.40 18.17
CA PHE A 123 -1.23 -16.81 17.92
C PHE A 123 -0.95 -17.65 19.16
N GLU A 124 -1.94 -18.41 19.57
CA GLU A 124 -1.87 -19.24 20.77
C GLU A 124 -2.43 -20.64 20.52
N THR A 125 -1.84 -21.63 21.17
CA THR A 125 -2.39 -22.99 21.19
C THR A 125 -3.16 -23.23 22.47
N ASN A 126 -4.22 -24.05 22.39
CA ASN A 126 -4.91 -24.49 23.58
C ASN A 126 -4.00 -25.37 24.47
N LYS A 127 -4.36 -25.57 25.73
CA LYS A 127 -3.56 -26.37 26.70
C LYS A 127 -3.21 -27.79 26.25
N LYS A 128 -3.92 -28.34 25.26
CA LYS A 128 -3.72 -29.68 24.70
C LYS A 128 -2.96 -29.65 23.37
N GLU A 129 -2.53 -28.49 22.90
CA GLU A 129 -1.83 -28.28 21.63
C GLU A 129 -2.55 -28.86 20.41
N THR A 130 -3.89 -28.87 20.46
CA THR A 130 -4.75 -29.45 19.41
C THR A 130 -5.42 -28.41 18.54
N VAL A 131 -5.58 -27.20 19.06
CA VAL A 131 -6.20 -26.06 18.37
C VAL A 131 -5.24 -24.89 18.45
N LEU A 132 -4.95 -24.32 17.29
CA LEU A 132 -4.28 -23.03 17.14
C LEU A 132 -5.37 -21.98 16.95
N THR A 133 -5.26 -20.86 17.65
CA THR A 133 -6.13 -19.69 17.52
C THR A 133 -5.26 -18.49 17.22
N GLY A 134 -5.62 -17.74 16.18
CA GLY A 134 -5.08 -16.42 15.90
C GLY A 134 -6.11 -15.36 16.23
N THR A 135 -5.66 -14.27 16.85
CA THR A 135 -6.43 -13.06 17.14
C THR A 135 -5.66 -11.88 16.55
N CYS A 136 -6.28 -11.12 15.66
CA CYS A 136 -5.65 -9.95 15.05
C CYS A 136 -6.42 -8.68 15.36
N ASP A 137 -5.70 -7.68 15.86
CA ASP A 137 -6.17 -6.32 16.01
C ASP A 137 -5.76 -5.54 14.77
N LEU A 138 -6.74 -5.18 13.95
CA LEU A 138 -6.53 -4.47 12.68
C LEU A 138 -6.96 -3.01 12.82
N SER A 139 -6.02 -2.10 12.64
CA SER A 139 -6.23 -0.66 12.80
C SER A 139 -6.60 -0.01 11.46
N PHE A 140 -7.80 0.54 11.37
CA PHE A 140 -8.32 1.21 10.19
C PHE A 140 -8.81 2.62 10.50
N GLU A 141 -8.83 3.48 9.50
CA GLU A 141 -9.52 4.77 9.57
C GLU A 141 -10.53 4.87 8.43
N ASN A 142 -11.77 5.20 8.77
CA ASN A 142 -12.82 5.51 7.81
C ASN A 142 -12.90 7.02 7.61
N HIS A 143 -12.44 7.51 6.45
CA HIS A 143 -12.51 8.93 6.11
C HIS A 143 -13.89 9.40 5.63
N SER A 144 -14.82 8.48 5.39
CA SER A 144 -16.17 8.77 4.92
C SER A 144 -17.08 9.27 6.04
N SER A 145 -18.10 10.04 5.67
CA SER A 145 -19.21 10.42 6.55
C SER A 145 -20.27 9.32 6.72
N LYS A 146 -20.07 8.15 6.11
CA LYS A 146 -20.97 7.00 6.18
C LYS A 146 -20.25 5.78 6.77
N PRO A 147 -20.97 4.87 7.45
CA PRO A 147 -20.39 3.61 7.85
C PRO A 147 -19.98 2.81 6.61
N ILE A 148 -18.87 2.08 6.71
CA ILE A 148 -18.35 1.27 5.61
C ILE A 148 -18.21 -0.17 6.09
N THR A 149 -18.90 -1.07 5.40
CA THR A 149 -18.76 -2.52 5.62
C THR A 149 -17.97 -3.16 4.47
N PHE A 150 -17.00 -4.00 4.80
CA PHE A 150 -16.18 -4.76 3.86
C PHE A 150 -15.73 -6.08 4.46
N GLU A 151 -15.30 -7.02 3.63
CA GLU A 151 -14.62 -8.24 4.08
C GLU A 151 -13.11 -8.03 4.07
N VAL A 152 -12.40 -8.55 5.07
CA VAL A 152 -10.94 -8.47 5.18
C VAL A 152 -10.31 -9.85 5.04
N ALA A 153 -9.19 -9.91 4.31
CA ALA A 153 -8.31 -11.07 4.23
C ALA A 153 -6.87 -10.62 4.50
N LEU A 154 -6.15 -11.37 5.32
CA LEU A 154 -4.72 -11.17 5.56
C LEU A 154 -3.96 -11.60 4.30
N ASP A 155 -3.01 -10.77 3.87
CA ASP A 155 -2.23 -11.05 2.68
C ASP A 155 -1.16 -12.12 2.95
N GLU A 156 -0.81 -12.90 1.93
CA GLU A 156 0.23 -13.94 2.04
C GLU A 156 1.64 -13.36 2.11
N ARG A 157 1.81 -12.12 1.64
CA ARG A 157 3.08 -11.41 1.64
C ARG A 157 3.39 -10.92 3.05
N SER A 158 4.28 -11.64 3.71
CA SER A 158 4.98 -11.17 4.90
C SER A 158 6.46 -10.92 4.57
N TYR A 159 7.12 -10.12 5.41
CA TYR A 159 8.57 -9.97 5.41
C TYR A 159 9.28 -11.31 5.65
N PHE A 160 8.67 -12.23 6.41
CA PHE A 160 9.22 -13.55 6.70
C PHE A 160 8.32 -14.64 6.11
N LYS A 161 8.89 -15.56 5.32
CA LYS A 161 8.13 -16.64 4.66
C LYS A 161 7.45 -17.56 5.68
N GLU A 162 8.01 -17.65 6.89
CA GLU A 162 7.50 -18.45 8.01
C GLU A 162 6.17 -17.90 8.57
N ASP A 163 5.85 -16.63 8.34
CA ASP A 163 4.63 -15.96 8.81
C ASP A 163 3.42 -16.27 7.95
N THR A 164 3.65 -16.50 6.65
CA THR A 164 2.59 -16.66 5.64
C THR A 164 1.53 -17.71 6.05
N PRO A 165 1.89 -18.91 6.56
CA PRO A 165 0.90 -19.89 7.00
C PRO A 165 -0.01 -19.38 8.14
N PHE A 166 0.53 -18.61 9.07
CA PHE A 166 -0.21 -18.05 10.21
C PHE A 166 -1.18 -16.95 9.75
N LEU A 167 -0.72 -16.04 8.89
CA LEU A 167 -1.57 -15.01 8.31
C LEU A 167 -2.71 -15.61 7.46
N LEU A 168 -2.39 -16.55 6.58
CA LEU A 168 -3.37 -17.18 5.69
C LEU A 168 -4.41 -18.03 6.42
N MET A 169 -4.07 -18.54 7.61
CA MET A 169 -5.04 -19.25 8.46
C MET A 169 -6.20 -18.34 8.87
N MET A 170 -5.96 -17.05 9.10
CA MET A 170 -6.99 -16.08 9.53
C MET A 170 -8.08 -15.85 8.49
N ASN A 171 -7.87 -16.31 7.25
CA ASN A 171 -8.83 -16.21 6.16
C ASN A 171 -9.80 -17.40 6.09
N LYS A 172 -9.70 -18.36 7.02
CA LYS A 172 -10.48 -19.61 7.04
C LYS A 172 -11.41 -19.68 8.27
N PRO A 173 -12.58 -20.34 8.16
CA PRO A 173 -13.17 -20.92 6.95
C PRO A 173 -13.80 -19.89 6.01
N ARG A 174 -13.96 -18.64 6.46
CA ARG A 174 -14.50 -17.52 5.70
C ARG A 174 -13.77 -16.23 6.10
N LEU A 175 -13.86 -15.23 5.25
CA LEU A 175 -13.37 -13.88 5.55
C LEU A 175 -14.19 -13.23 6.66
N HIS A 176 -13.55 -12.27 7.34
CA HIS A 176 -14.19 -11.50 8.41
C HIS A 176 -14.87 -10.26 7.83
N THR A 177 -16.12 -10.03 8.19
CA THR A 177 -16.83 -8.81 7.83
C THR A 177 -16.60 -7.74 8.88
N VAL A 178 -16.01 -6.62 8.47
CA VAL A 178 -15.70 -5.46 9.32
C VAL A 178 -16.63 -4.31 8.93
N THR A 179 -17.15 -3.60 9.93
CA THR A 179 -17.89 -2.35 9.73
C THR A 179 -17.21 -1.24 10.51
N LEU A 180 -16.82 -0.18 9.81
CA LEU A 180 -16.19 0.99 10.39
C LEU A 180 -17.20 2.13 10.53
N GLU A 181 -17.23 2.78 11.68
CA GLU A 181 -18.06 3.97 11.89
C GLU A 181 -17.53 5.17 11.09
N PRO A 182 -18.40 6.14 10.73
CA PRO A 182 -17.98 7.36 10.04
C PRO A 182 -16.85 8.11 10.74
N LYS A 183 -15.89 8.65 9.96
CA LYS A 183 -14.86 9.61 10.41
C LYS A 183 -14.11 9.20 11.68
N THR A 184 -13.82 7.91 11.84
CA THR A 184 -13.24 7.37 13.06
C THR A 184 -12.08 6.44 12.73
N HIS A 185 -11.02 6.53 13.54
CA HIS A 185 -9.98 5.53 13.62
C HIS A 185 -10.43 4.41 14.58
N GLN A 186 -10.46 3.17 14.11
CA GLN A 186 -10.96 2.02 14.85
C GLN A 186 -10.02 0.83 14.70
N THR A 187 -9.72 0.20 15.83
CA THR A 187 -9.07 -1.10 15.87
C THR A 187 -10.14 -2.17 15.99
N VAL A 188 -10.11 -3.15 15.09
CA VAL A 188 -11.10 -4.22 14.98
C VAL A 188 -10.41 -5.55 15.23
N GLU A 189 -10.89 -6.27 16.24
CA GLU A 189 -10.43 -7.62 16.56
C GLU A 189 -11.10 -8.64 15.63
N ILE A 190 -10.31 -9.51 15.00
CA ILE A 190 -10.77 -10.67 14.26
C ILE A 190 -10.10 -11.94 14.77
N THR A 191 -10.85 -13.04 14.85
CA THR A 191 -10.38 -14.27 15.48
C THR A 191 -10.69 -15.48 14.61
N SER A 192 -9.69 -16.36 14.40
CA SER A 192 -9.84 -17.61 13.67
C SER A 192 -9.12 -18.74 14.37
N SER A 193 -9.65 -19.96 14.23
CA SER A 193 -9.03 -21.15 14.82
C SER A 193 -8.99 -22.30 13.82
N VAL A 194 -7.92 -23.10 13.88
CA VAL A 194 -7.77 -24.34 13.11
C VAL A 194 -7.21 -25.44 14.01
N LYS A 195 -7.40 -26.69 13.59
CA LYS A 195 -6.73 -27.81 14.26
C LYS A 195 -5.24 -27.75 13.94
N VAL A 196 -4.40 -27.97 14.95
CA VAL A 196 -2.94 -28.02 14.79
C VAL A 196 -2.53 -29.09 13.79
N ALA A 197 -3.25 -30.22 13.76
CA ALA A 197 -3.02 -31.30 12.78
C ALA A 197 -3.21 -30.87 11.31
N ASP A 198 -4.02 -29.84 11.06
CA ASP A 198 -4.31 -29.32 9.72
C ASP A 198 -3.41 -28.12 9.36
N PHE A 199 -2.48 -27.73 10.25
CA PHE A 199 -1.60 -26.57 10.07
C PHE A 199 -0.23 -27.02 9.52
N PRO A 200 0.20 -26.50 8.36
CA PRO A 200 1.36 -27.04 7.63
C PRO A 200 2.72 -26.61 8.19
N ALA A 201 2.76 -25.70 9.16
CA ALA A 201 4.00 -25.09 9.66
C ALA A 201 4.26 -25.42 11.13
N LYS A 202 5.54 -25.36 11.52
CA LYS A 202 5.94 -25.52 12.91
C LYS A 202 5.43 -24.33 13.73
N ILE A 203 4.74 -24.61 14.83
CA ILE A 203 4.23 -23.58 15.73
C ILE A 203 5.37 -23.09 16.62
N SER A 204 6.01 -21.99 16.22
CA SER A 204 7.03 -21.28 17.01
C SER A 204 6.84 -19.76 17.04
N MET A 205 5.78 -19.28 16.40
CA MET A 205 5.44 -17.86 16.30
C MET A 205 4.34 -17.52 17.30
N SER A 206 4.52 -16.44 18.04
CA SER A 206 3.48 -15.91 18.94
C SER A 206 2.83 -14.65 18.39
N GLU A 207 3.56 -13.80 17.68
CA GLU A 207 3.07 -12.50 17.23
C GLU A 207 3.63 -12.12 15.86
N ILE A 208 2.84 -11.43 15.05
CA ILE A 208 3.20 -10.91 13.73
C ILE A 208 2.65 -9.48 13.59
N ASN A 209 3.45 -8.55 13.08
CA ASN A 209 3.07 -7.17 12.80
C ASN A 209 3.52 -6.74 11.40
N GLY A 210 3.13 -5.55 10.96
CA GLY A 210 3.60 -4.98 9.69
C GLY A 210 3.17 -5.75 8.44
N PHE A 211 2.10 -6.55 8.54
CA PHE A 211 1.54 -7.30 7.43
C PHE A 211 0.47 -6.49 6.70
N HIS A 212 0.27 -6.82 5.43
CA HIS A 212 -0.72 -6.18 4.58
C HIS A 212 -2.06 -6.93 4.60
N VAL A 213 -3.12 -6.23 4.20
CA VAL A 213 -4.46 -6.79 4.10
C VAL A 213 -5.08 -6.52 2.75
N ASN A 214 -5.98 -7.40 2.34
CA ASN A 214 -6.87 -7.19 1.22
C ASN A 214 -8.28 -6.94 1.75
N ILE A 215 -8.92 -5.89 1.28
CA ILE A 215 -10.32 -5.63 1.58
C ILE A 215 -11.20 -5.82 0.35
N TYR A 216 -12.40 -6.35 0.57
CA TYR A 216 -13.35 -6.68 -0.48
C TYR A 216 -14.69 -6.00 -0.22
N GLN A 217 -15.22 -5.35 -1.25
CA GLN A 217 -16.54 -4.74 -1.21
C GLN A 217 -17.16 -4.80 -2.60
N ASN A 218 -18.40 -5.31 -2.71
CA ASN A 218 -19.14 -5.43 -3.96
C ASN A 218 -18.35 -6.14 -5.08
N GLY A 219 -17.65 -7.23 -4.76
CA GLY A 219 -16.87 -8.03 -5.71
C GLY A 219 -15.56 -7.38 -6.19
N LYS A 220 -15.20 -6.20 -5.68
CA LYS A 220 -13.91 -5.55 -5.95
C LYS A 220 -12.93 -5.81 -4.80
N LYS A 221 -11.64 -5.91 -5.13
CA LYS A 221 -10.53 -6.10 -4.20
C LYS A 221 -9.67 -4.83 -4.14
N ARG A 222 -9.20 -4.47 -2.95
CA ARG A 222 -8.18 -3.42 -2.73
C ARG A 222 -7.10 -3.95 -1.79
N TYR A 223 -5.84 -3.74 -2.17
CA TYR A 223 -4.68 -4.09 -1.36
C TYR A 223 -4.25 -2.89 -0.53
N LEU A 224 -4.14 -3.08 0.79
CA LEU A 224 -3.73 -2.09 1.78
C LEU A 224 -2.42 -2.55 2.42
#